data_AF-A0A6A2ZBZ4-F1
#
_entry.id   AF-A0A6A2ZBZ4-F1
#
_cell.length_a   1.000
_cell.length_b   1.000
_cell.length_c   1.000
_cell.angle_alpha   90.00
_cell.angle_beta   90.00
_cell.angle_gamma   90.00
#
_symmetry.space_group_name_H-M   'P 1'
#
loop_
_entity.id
_entity.type
_entity.pdbx_description
1 polymer ?
#
loop_
_entity_poly.entity_id
_entity_poly.type
_entity_poly.pdbx_seq_one_letter_code
_entity_poly.pdbx_strand_id
1 'polypeptide(L)'
;MDFAEYYKSTSLYQRNKVLVNELSTPPPGAKDLYFTTQYSQSTWAQFISWLWKQWWTYWRSPDYNLVRYFFTLVSALMVGTIFWRVGTKRESTTDLTMIIGAMYAAVLFVGINNCSTVQPVSH
;
A
#
# COMPACT_ATOMS: atom_id res chain seq x y z
N MET A 1 15.73 -38.24 -23.46
CA MET A 1 16.88 -38.44 -22.54
C MET A 1 16.46 -37.91 -21.19
N ASP A 2 16.32 -38.79 -20.19
CA ASP A 2 15.98 -38.35 -18.84
C ASP A 2 17.28 -37.93 -18.12
N PHE A 3 17.42 -36.61 -17.93
CA PHE A 3 18.58 -36.03 -17.26
C PHE A 3 18.68 -36.46 -15.79
N ALA A 4 17.55 -36.77 -15.14
CA ALA A 4 17.54 -37.21 -13.75
C ALA A 4 18.07 -38.65 -13.60
N GLU A 5 17.77 -39.54 -14.56
CA GLU A 5 18.35 -40.90 -14.58
C GLU A 5 19.83 -40.90 -14.93
N TYR A 6 20.23 -40.09 -15.93
CA TYR A 6 21.65 -39.96 -16.30
C TYR A 6 22.49 -39.33 -15.18
N TYR A 7 21.94 -38.37 -14.44
CA TYR A 7 22.61 -37.78 -13.29
C TYR A 7 22.89 -38.81 -12.19
N LYS A 8 21.96 -39.73 -11.92
CA LYS A 8 22.11 -40.77 -10.89
C LYS A 8 23.24 -41.76 -11.18
N SER A 9 23.56 -42.02 -12.45
CA SER A 9 24.67 -42.91 -12.84
C SER A 9 26.04 -42.23 -12.84
N THR A 10 26.09 -40.91 -12.66
CA THR A 10 27.32 -40.13 -12.70
C THR A 10 28.05 -40.16 -11.35
N SER A 11 29.39 -40.12 -11.39
CA SER A 11 30.23 -40.02 -10.18
C SER A 11 29.97 -38.77 -9.33
N LEU A 12 29.43 -37.71 -9.94
CA LEU A 12 29.01 -36.48 -9.26
C LEU A 12 27.88 -36.74 -8.26
N TYR A 13 26.91 -37.58 -8.62
CA TYR A 13 25.81 -37.96 -7.74
C TYR A 13 26.32 -38.70 -6.50
N GLN A 14 27.28 -39.63 -6.68
CA GLN A 14 27.91 -40.35 -5.58
C GLN A 14 28.67 -39.40 -4.65
N ARG A 15 29.47 -38.46 -5.20
CA ARG A 15 30.20 -37.46 -4.42
C ARG A 15 29.28 -36.53 -3.63
N ASN A 16 28.22 -36.02 -4.25
CA ASN A 16 27.23 -35.19 -3.57
C ASN A 16 26.52 -35.97 -2.44
N LYS A 17 26.22 -37.25 -2.65
CA LYS A 17 25.61 -38.09 -1.60
C LYS A 17 26.54 -38.31 -0.41
N VAL A 18 27.84 -38.51 -0.66
CA VAL A 18 28.86 -38.60 0.41
C VAL A 18 28.98 -37.27 1.15
N LEU A 19 29.08 -36.15 0.43
CA LEU A 19 29.16 -34.82 1.01
C LEU A 19 27.93 -34.50 1.88
N VAL A 20 26.73 -34.84 1.41
CA VAL A 20 25.49 -34.67 2.18
C VAL A 20 25.52 -35.52 3.45
N ASN A 21 25.99 -36.76 3.37
CA ASN A 21 26.10 -37.61 4.57
C ASN A 21 27.10 -37.02 5.58
N GLU A 22 28.27 -36.57 5.14
CA GLU A 22 29.28 -35.94 6.00
C GLU A 22 28.77 -34.65 6.65
N LEU A 23 28.07 -33.81 5.89
CA LEU A 23 27.50 -32.55 6.39
C LEU A 23 26.24 -32.77 7.25
N SER A 24 25.53 -33.88 7.05
CA SER A 24 24.34 -34.23 7.83
C SER A 24 24.67 -34.73 9.24
N THR A 25 25.91 -35.21 9.46
CA THR A 25 26.38 -35.60 10.79
C THR A 25 26.94 -34.37 11.51
N PRO A 26 26.26 -33.87 12.56
CA PRO A 26 26.77 -32.72 13.30
C PRO A 26 28.08 -33.09 14.01
N PRO A 27 29.11 -32.20 14.00
CA PRO A 27 30.37 -32.47 14.67
C PRO A 27 30.21 -32.63 16.19
N PRO A 28 31.08 -33.40 16.87
CA PRO A 28 30.99 -33.60 18.32
C PRO A 28 31.08 -32.26 19.06
N GLY A 29 30.00 -31.87 19.75
CA GLY A 29 29.87 -30.59 20.45
C GLY A 29 29.05 -29.52 19.71
N ALA A 30 28.53 -29.81 18.51
CA ALA A 30 27.57 -28.94 17.85
C ALA A 30 26.28 -28.86 18.65
N LYS A 31 25.81 -27.64 18.90
CA LYS A 31 24.48 -27.38 19.46
C LYS A 31 23.50 -27.24 18.31
N ASP A 32 22.33 -27.86 18.43
CA ASP A 32 21.25 -27.68 17.48
C ASP A 32 20.91 -26.19 17.32
N LEU A 33 20.64 -25.78 16.07
CA LEU A 33 20.28 -24.42 15.73
C LEU A 33 18.89 -24.11 16.32
N TYR A 34 18.88 -23.60 17.54
CA TYR A 34 17.66 -23.21 18.24
C TYR A 34 17.34 -21.75 17.97
N PHE A 35 16.28 -21.51 17.21
CA PHE A 35 15.70 -20.18 17.07
C PHE A 35 14.70 -19.98 18.20
N THR A 36 14.96 -19.03 19.08
CA THR A 36 14.09 -18.70 20.23
C THR A 36 12.73 -18.16 19.79
N THR A 37 12.62 -17.64 18.56
CA THR A 37 11.40 -17.10 17.98
C THR A 37 11.28 -17.49 16.51
N GLN A 38 10.06 -17.78 16.04
CA GLN A 38 9.77 -18.10 14.63
C GLN A 38 10.12 -16.94 13.67
N TYR A 39 10.15 -15.70 14.20
CA TYR A 39 10.46 -14.49 13.44
C TYR A 39 11.64 -13.74 14.09
N SER A 40 12.52 -13.16 13.27
CA SER A 40 13.72 -12.43 13.72
C SER A 40 13.40 -11.11 14.45
N GLN A 41 12.19 -10.58 14.32
CA GLN A 41 11.75 -9.31 14.88
C GLN A 41 10.29 -9.41 15.31
N SER A 42 9.90 -8.64 16.34
CA SER A 42 8.52 -8.61 16.82
C SER A 42 7.55 -8.11 15.73
N THR A 43 6.29 -8.55 15.81
CA THR A 43 5.22 -8.10 14.91
C THR A 43 5.07 -6.58 14.90
N TRP A 44 5.31 -5.93 16.04
CA TRP A 44 5.28 -4.47 16.17
C TRP A 44 6.41 -3.76 15.42
N ALA A 45 7.63 -4.29 15.49
CA ALA A 45 8.77 -3.74 14.74
C ALA A 45 8.57 -3.88 13.22
N GLN A 46 7.99 -4.99 12.78
CA GLN A 46 7.63 -5.20 11.38
C GLN A 46 6.53 -4.24 10.93
N PHE A 47 5.52 -3.99 11.77
CA PHE A 47 4.44 -3.05 11.48
C PHE A 47 4.94 -1.61 11.29
N ILE A 48 5.81 -1.13 12.19
CA ILE A 48 6.43 0.20 12.06
C ILE A 48 7.26 0.28 10.78
N SER A 49 8.02 -0.77 10.46
CA SER A 49 8.83 -0.82 9.25
C SER A 49 7.98 -0.75 7.97
N TRP A 50 6.82 -1.41 7.97
CA TRP A 50 5.85 -1.32 6.87
C TRP A 50 5.25 0.08 6.74
N LEU A 51 4.81 0.69 7.84
CA LEU A 51 4.29 2.06 7.80
C LEU A 51 5.33 3.06 7.29
N TRP A 52 6.58 2.92 7.72
CA TRP A 52 7.67 3.77 7.27
C TRP A 52 7.94 3.60 5.77
N LYS A 53 7.95 2.36 5.29
CA LYS A 53 8.09 2.04 3.86
C LYS A 53 6.92 2.57 3.03
N GLN A 54 5.70 2.46 3.55
CA GLN A 54 4.50 2.98 2.91
C GLN A 54 4.53 4.51 2.84
N TRP A 55 4.94 5.17 3.92
CA TRP A 55 5.11 6.63 3.98
C TRP A 55 6.16 7.10 2.95
N TRP A 56 7.32 6.46 2.91
CA TRP A 56 8.36 6.80 1.93
C TRP A 56 7.90 6.58 0.49
N THR A 57 7.20 5.49 0.21
CA THR A 57 6.65 5.21 -1.12
C THR A 57 5.59 6.24 -1.50
N TYR A 58 4.73 6.61 -0.55
CA TYR A 58 3.70 7.63 -0.72
C TYR A 58 4.29 9.00 -1.11
N TRP A 59 5.38 9.42 -0.48
CA TRP A 59 6.04 10.68 -0.81
C TRP A 59 6.91 10.63 -2.07
N ARG A 60 7.36 9.44 -2.48
CA ARG A 60 8.20 9.24 -3.67
C ARG A 60 7.38 9.00 -4.95
N SER A 61 6.09 8.70 -4.83
CA SER A 61 5.13 8.51 -5.95
C SER A 61 3.89 9.41 -5.77
N PRO A 62 4.02 10.74 -5.93
CA PRO A 62 3.00 11.70 -5.51
C PRO A 62 1.89 11.95 -6.54
N ASP A 63 1.98 11.42 -7.76
CA ASP A 63 1.15 11.88 -8.90
C ASP A 63 -0.36 11.74 -8.68
N TYR A 64 -0.82 10.72 -7.94
CA TYR A 64 -2.26 10.46 -7.82
C TYR A 64 -2.92 11.10 -6.59
N ASN A 65 -2.23 11.11 -5.45
CA ASN A 65 -2.80 11.62 -4.19
C ASN A 65 -2.58 13.12 -4.00
N LEU A 66 -1.45 13.67 -4.42
CA LEU A 66 -1.19 15.12 -4.32
C LEU A 66 -2.17 15.89 -5.21
N VAL A 67 -2.42 15.39 -6.43
CA VAL A 67 -3.40 15.97 -7.35
C VAL A 67 -4.81 15.95 -6.75
N ARG A 68 -5.19 14.87 -6.06
CA ARG A 68 -6.49 14.77 -5.37
C ARG A 68 -6.62 15.79 -4.24
N TYR A 69 -5.59 15.97 -3.41
CA TYR A 69 -5.60 16.99 -2.36
C TYR A 69 -5.62 18.41 -2.93
N PHE A 70 -4.82 18.68 -3.96
CA PHE A 70 -4.79 19.97 -4.64
C PHE A 70 -6.13 20.29 -5.32
N PHE A 71 -6.70 19.34 -6.06
CA PHE A 71 -7.98 19.52 -6.73
C PHE A 71 -9.13 19.70 -5.73
N THR A 72 -9.10 18.97 -4.62
CA THR A 72 -10.07 19.13 -3.54
C THR A 72 -9.94 20.50 -2.88
N LEU A 73 -8.72 20.98 -2.63
CA LEU A 73 -8.46 22.32 -2.10
C LEU A 73 -8.99 23.41 -3.04
N VAL A 74 -8.66 23.32 -4.33
CA VAL A 74 -9.12 24.28 -5.35
C VAL A 74 -10.64 24.25 -5.52
N SER A 75 -11.25 23.06 -5.52
CA SER A 75 -12.70 22.91 -5.58
C SER A 75 -13.39 23.49 -4.35
N ALA A 76 -12.85 23.25 -3.14
CA ALA A 76 -13.34 23.83 -1.90
C ALA A 76 -13.23 25.36 -1.90
N LEU A 77 -12.15 25.92 -2.44
CA LEU A 77 -11.99 27.36 -2.60
C LEU A 77 -12.95 27.93 -3.65
N MET A 78 -13.16 27.27 -4.79
CA MET A 78 -14.14 27.71 -5.79
C MET A 78 -15.56 27.71 -5.24
N VAL A 79 -16.00 26.60 -4.64
CA VAL A 79 -17.32 26.51 -4.01
C VAL A 79 -17.44 27.53 -2.88
N GLY A 80 -16.44 27.59 -1.99
CA GLY A 80 -16.40 28.54 -0.89
C GLY A 80 -16.51 30.00 -1.35
N THR A 81 -15.81 30.38 -2.41
CA THR A 81 -15.84 31.75 -2.97
C THR A 81 -17.16 32.05 -3.69
N ILE A 82 -17.76 31.10 -4.42
CA ILE A 82 -19.08 31.25 -5.04
C ILE A 82 -20.16 31.50 -3.98
N PHE A 83 -20.13 30.75 -2.87
CA PHE A 83 -21.12 30.89 -1.79
C PHE A 83 -20.77 31.96 -0.75
N TRP A 84 -19.56 32.53 -0.77
CA TRP A 84 -19.08 33.53 0.19
C TRP A 84 -20.00 34.75 0.31
N ARG A 85 -20.55 35.22 -0.83
CA ARG A 85 -21.47 36.37 -0.89
C ARG A 85 -22.96 36.00 -0.93
N VAL A 86 -23.29 34.70 -0.99
CA VAL A 86 -24.68 34.23 -0.97
C VAL A 86 -25.17 34.12 0.47
N GLY A 87 -24.31 33.77 1.42
CA GLY A 87 -24.65 33.74 2.86
C GLY A 87 -25.03 35.10 3.46
N THR A 88 -24.72 36.22 2.79
CA THR A 88 -25.09 37.58 3.22
C THR A 88 -26.46 38.02 2.69
N LYS A 89 -27.03 37.34 1.70
CA LYS A 89 -28.40 37.57 1.20
C LYS A 89 -29.28 36.41 1.63
N ARG A 90 -29.95 36.54 2.78
CA ARG A 90 -30.86 35.53 3.35
C ARG A 90 -32.30 36.04 3.48
N GLU A 91 -32.66 37.07 2.72
CA GLU A 91 -33.97 37.73 2.88
C GLU A 91 -35.11 36.93 2.24
N SER A 92 -34.81 35.98 1.33
CA SER A 92 -35.81 35.17 0.63
C SER A 92 -35.59 33.66 0.82
N THR A 93 -36.70 32.91 0.95
CA THR A 93 -36.72 31.44 0.94
C THR A 93 -36.15 30.85 -0.35
N THR A 94 -36.28 31.56 -1.48
CA THR A 94 -35.71 31.15 -2.77
C THR A 94 -34.18 31.14 -2.75
N ASP A 95 -33.56 32.14 -2.11
CA ASP A 95 -32.10 32.20 -1.95
C ASP A 95 -31.60 31.05 -1.08
N LEU A 96 -32.38 30.70 -0.03
CA LEU A 96 -32.05 29.58 0.85
C LEU A 96 -32.08 28.23 0.12
N THR A 97 -33.12 27.99 -0.70
CA THR A 97 -33.23 26.76 -1.51
C THR A 97 -32.10 26.66 -2.53
N MET A 98 -31.69 27.78 -3.13
CA MET A 98 -30.57 27.83 -4.08
C MET A 98 -29.23 27.46 -3.41
N ILE A 99 -28.97 27.96 -2.19
CA ILE A 99 -27.78 27.60 -1.40
C ILE A 99 -27.75 26.10 -1.10
N ILE A 100 -28.86 25.55 -0.60
CA ILE A 100 -28.95 24.13 -0.22
C ILE A 100 -28.74 23.22 -1.44
N GLY A 101 -29.38 23.54 -2.56
CA GLY A 101 -29.22 22.78 -3.81
C GLY A 101 -27.78 22.80 -4.31
N ALA A 102 -27.09 23.93 -4.19
CA ALA A 102 -25.73 24.04 -4.64
C ALA A 102 -24.71 23.40 -3.68
N MET A 103 -24.96 23.42 -2.37
CA MET A 103 -24.20 22.61 -1.40
C MET A 103 -24.33 21.12 -1.70
N TYR A 104 -25.54 20.65 -1.99
CA TYR A 104 -25.78 19.25 -2.35
C TYR A 104 -25.02 18.84 -3.62
N ALA A 105 -25.05 19.67 -4.66
CA ALA A 105 -24.29 19.44 -5.89
C ALA A 105 -22.77 19.42 -5.65
N ALA A 106 -22.25 20.33 -4.82
CA ALA A 106 -20.82 20.36 -4.48
C ALA A 106 -20.37 19.10 -3.73
N VAL A 107 -21.15 18.66 -2.73
CA VAL A 107 -20.85 17.44 -1.96
C VAL A 107 -20.89 16.20 -2.86
N LEU A 108 -21.89 16.09 -3.73
CA LEU A 108 -21.95 14.99 -4.70
C LEU A 108 -20.76 14.99 -5.66
N PHE A 109 -20.41 16.15 -6.22
CA PHE A 109 -19.29 16.26 -7.15
C PHE A 109 -17.96 15.87 -6.49
N VAL A 110 -17.68 16.39 -5.28
CA VAL A 110 -16.47 16.04 -4.53
C VAL A 110 -16.48 14.56 -4.13
N GLY A 111 -17.62 14.02 -3.71
CA GLY A 111 -17.80 12.62 -3.33
C GLY A 111 -17.50 11.66 -4.49
N ILE A 112 -18.07 11.91 -5.66
CA ILE A 112 -17.85 11.10 -6.86
C ILE A 112 -16.38 11.10 -7.25
N ASN A 113 -15.74 12.27 -7.32
CA ASN A 113 -14.32 12.38 -7.67
C ASN A 113 -13.41 11.64 -6.66
N ASN A 114 -13.72 11.72 -5.36
CA ASN A 114 -12.97 10.99 -4.34
C ASN A 114 -13.12 9.46 -4.49
N CYS A 115 -14.30 8.96 -4.85
CA CYS A 115 -14.53 7.52 -5.08
C CYS A 115 -13.82 7.01 -6.34
N SER A 116 -13.79 7.78 -7.42
CA SER A 116 -13.08 7.43 -8.67
C SER A 116 -11.57 7.25 -8.47
N THR A 117 -11.00 7.88 -7.43
CA THR A 117 -9.56 7.81 -7.14
C THR A 117 -9.16 6.52 -6.41
N VAL A 118 -10.12 5.66 -6.01
CA VAL A 118 -9.85 4.38 -5.32
C VAL A 118 -9.75 3.20 -6.29
N GLN A 119 -9.88 3.43 -7.61
CA GLN A 119 -9.65 2.36 -8.58
C GLN A 119 -8.17 1.98 -8.62
N PRO A 120 -7.80 0.72 -8.34
CA PRO A 120 -6.43 0.28 -8.45
C PRO A 120 -6.06 0.30 -9.93
N VAL A 121 -5.11 1.15 -10.29
CA VAL A 121 -4.39 1.04 -11.57
C VAL A 121 -3.51 -0.20 -11.43
N SER A 122 -4.07 -1.37 -11.75
CA SER A 122 -3.30 -2.59 -11.94
C SER A 122 -2.49 -2.42 -13.22
N HIS A 123 -1.22 -2.08 -13.07
CA HIS A 123 -0.21 -2.21 -14.11
C HIS A 123 0.83 -3.23 -13.68
#